data_AF-A0A9X1MYK3-F1
#
_entry.id   AF-A0A9X1MYK3-F1
#
_cell.length_a   1.000
_cell.length_b   1.000
_cell.length_c   1.000
_cell.angle_alpha   90.00
_cell.angle_beta   90.00
_cell.angle_gamma   90.00
#
_symmetry.space_group_name_H-M   'P 1'
#
loop_
_entity.id
_entity.type
_entity.pdbx_description
1 polymer ?
#
loop_
_entity_poly.entity_id
_entity_poly.type
_entity_poly.pdbx_seq_one_letter_code
_entity_poly.pdbx_strand_id
1 'polypeptide(L)' 'MQRLRIKEWARIRETSVEIAEAIFELANNDEVKAQQIWDEGSDEVLPLAFSKTDADRLYWGEETIERKNV' A
#
# COMPACT_ATOMS: atom_id res chain seq x y z
N MET A 1 15.15 10.02 -0.91
CA MET A 1 15.28 9.00 -1.98
C MET A 1 14.29 7.83 -1.84
N GLN A 2 13.91 7.38 -0.63
CA GLN A 2 12.95 6.26 -0.46
C GLN A 2 11.53 6.54 -0.96
N ARG A 3 10.97 7.73 -0.70
CA ARG A 3 9.60 8.09 -1.14
C ARG A 3 9.39 8.04 -2.66
N LEU A 4 10.45 8.26 -3.45
CA LEU A 4 10.39 8.13 -4.91
C LEU A 4 10.28 6.67 -5.34
N ARG A 5 11.00 5.75 -4.67
CA ARG A 5 10.92 4.31 -4.93
C ARG A 5 9.53 3.76 -4.61
N ILE A 6 8.95 4.16 -3.48
CA ILE A 6 7.61 3.72 -3.09
C ILE A 6 6.55 4.22 -4.08
N LYS A 7 6.65 5.47 -4.53
CA LYS A 7 5.76 6.03 -5.56
C LYS A 7 5.88 5.30 -6.90
N GLU A 8 7.10 4.96 -7.31
CA GLU A 8 7.32 4.20 -8.55
C GLU A 8 6.82 2.76 -8.42
N TRP A 9 7.05 2.12 -7.28
CA TRP A 9 6.52 0.80 -6.95
C TRP A 9 5.00 0.78 -7.01
N ALA A 10 4.36 1.81 -6.44
CA ALA A 10 2.91 2.01 -6.46
C ALA A 10 2.40 2.18 -7.90
N ARG A 11 3.07 3.03 -8.69
CA ARG A 11 2.74 3.28 -10.09
C ARG A 11 2.83 2.03 -10.95
N ILE A 12 3.87 1.21 -10.78
CA ILE A 12 4.08 -0.02 -11.55
C ILE A 12 2.97 -1.05 -11.29
N ARG A 13 2.48 -1.10 -10.05
CA ARG A 13 1.42 -2.02 -9.62
C ARG A 13 0.03 -1.40 -9.68
N GLU A 14 -0.10 -0.21 -10.26
CA GLU A 14 -1.35 0.55 -10.34
C GLU A 14 -2.08 0.66 -8.99
N THR A 15 -1.30 0.77 -7.91
CA THR A 15 -1.79 0.84 -6.54
C THR A 15 -1.59 2.23 -5.95
N SER A 16 -2.36 2.54 -4.92
CA SER A 16 -2.28 3.79 -4.18
C SER A 16 -0.91 3.91 -3.49
N VAL A 17 -0.36 5.13 -3.49
CA VAL A 17 0.94 5.40 -2.86
C VAL A 17 0.87 5.14 -1.36
N GLU A 18 -0.29 5.36 -0.75
CA GLU A 18 -0.55 5.13 0.67
C GLU A 18 -0.52 3.65 1.04
N ILE A 19 -1.04 2.78 0.16
CA ILE A 19 -0.95 1.33 0.32
C ILE A 19 0.52 0.90 0.21
N ALA A 20 1.23 1.39 -0.81
CA ALA A 20 2.65 1.12 -0.94
C ALA A 20 3.46 1.63 0.27
N GLU A 21 3.20 2.84 0.76
CA GLU A 21 3.85 3.39 1.96
C GLU A 21 3.57 2.52 3.19
N ALA A 22 2.33 2.04 3.36
CA ALA A 22 1.96 1.16 4.46
C ALA A 22 2.63 -0.22 4.39
N ILE A 23 2.68 -0.83 3.20
CA ILE A 23 3.37 -2.10 2.97
C ILE A 23 4.86 -1.97 3.32
N PHE A 24 5.52 -0.92 2.82
CA PHE A 24 6.93 -0.68 3.10
C PHE A 24 7.19 -0.41 4.57
N GLU A 25 6.25 0.22 5.28
CA GLU A 25 6.34 0.44 6.73
C GLU A 25 6.28 -0.88 7.50
N LEU A 26 5.31 -1.75 7.20
CA LEU A 26 5.22 -3.11 7.79
C LEU A 26 6.45 -3.96 7.45
N ALA A 27 6.94 -3.83 6.22
CA ALA A 27 8.13 -4.51 5.73
C ALA A 27 9.44 -3.91 6.27
N ASN A 28 9.42 -2.84 7.07
CA ASN A 28 10.63 -2.13 7.53
C ASN A 28 11.56 -1.69 6.38
N ASN A 29 10.98 -1.24 5.27
CA ASN A 29 11.65 -0.86 4.01
C ASN A 29 12.39 -2.01 3.30
N ASP A 30 12.09 -3.27 3.64
CA ASP A 30 12.57 -4.44 2.92
C ASP A 30 11.68 -4.70 1.69
N GLU A 31 12.23 -4.49 0.49
CA GLU A 31 11.51 -4.67 -0.78
C GLU A 31 11.00 -6.11 -0.98
N VAL A 32 11.71 -7.12 -0.45
CA VAL A 32 11.30 -8.54 -0.56
C VAL A 32 10.10 -8.81 0.32
N LYS A 33 10.13 -8.36 1.58
CA LYS A 33 8.98 -8.47 2.47
C LYS A 33 7.80 -7.64 2.00
N ALA A 34 8.05 -6.44 1.47
CA ALA A 34 7.01 -5.60 0.90
C ALA A 34 6.29 -6.32 -0.24
N GLN A 35 7.05 -6.99 -1.12
CA GLN A 35 6.49 -7.80 -2.18
C GLN A 35 5.69 -9.00 -1.63
N GLN A 36 6.18 -9.67 -0.58
CA GLN A 36 5.44 -10.77 0.06
C GLN A 36 4.10 -10.29 0.63
N ILE A 37 4.09 -9.20 1.39
CA ILE A 37 2.87 -8.60 1.96
C ILE A 37 1.88 -8.20 0.86
N TRP A 38 2.40 -7.69 -0.26
CA TRP A 38 1.61 -7.36 -1.44
C TRP A 38 0.98 -8.59 -2.07
N ASP A 39 1.75 -9.65 -2.31
CA ASP A 39 1.29 -10.89 -2.94
C ASP A 39 0.35 -11.69 -2.02
N GLU A 40 0.55 -11.61 -0.70
CA GLU A 40 -0.31 -12.25 0.29
C GLU A 40 -1.63 -11.49 0.52
N GLY A 41 -1.69 -10.20 0.19
CA GLY A 41 -2.90 -9.39 0.39
C GLY A 41 -3.20 -9.12 1.87
N SER A 42 -2.22 -8.60 2.62
CA SER A 42 -2.39 -8.41 4.08
C SER A 42 -3.39 -7.30 4.43
N ASP A 43 -4.46 -7.66 5.13
CA ASP A 43 -5.47 -6.72 5.63
C ASP A 43 -4.91 -5.67 6.60
N GLU A 44 -3.78 -5.94 7.28
CA GLU A 44 -3.14 -5.00 8.22
C GLU A 44 -2.60 -3.75 7.52
N VAL A 45 -2.33 -3.84 6.20
CA VAL A 45 -1.90 -2.72 5.36
C VAL A 45 -3.01 -1.68 5.22
N LEU A 46 -4.26 -2.13 5.08
CA LEU A 46 -5.40 -1.28 4.76
C LEU A 46 -5.64 -0.19 5.81
N PRO A 47 -5.82 -0.48 7.12
CA PRO A 47 -6.04 0.56 8.12
C PRO A 47 -4.86 1.51 8.23
N LEU A 48 -3.63 1.01 8.02
CA LEU A 48 -2.43 1.84 8.01
C LEU A 48 -2.40 2.79 6.80
N ALA A 49 -2.74 2.31 5.61
CA ALA A 49 -2.85 3.12 4.40
C ALA A 49 -3.96 4.18 4.53
N PHE A 50 -5.14 3.80 5.04
CA PHE A 50 -6.23 4.74 5.31
C PHE A 50 -5.95 5.70 6.47
N SER A 51 -4.99 5.43 7.35
CA SER A 51 -4.55 6.40 8.36
C SER A 51 -3.67 7.51 7.76
N LYS A 52 -3.07 7.26 6.59
CA LYS A 52 -2.17 8.21 5.90
C LYS A 52 -2.91 9.16 4.96
N THR A 53 -4.21 8.95 4.75
CA THR A 53 -5.03 9.71 3.81
C THR A 53 -6.46 9.85 4.29
N ASP A 54 -7.10 10.92 3.87
CA ASP A 54 -8.53 11.16 4.11
C ASP A 54 -9.39 10.67 2.94
N ALA A 55 -8.79 9.97 1.96
CA ALA A 55 -9.52 9.41 0.84
C ALA A 55 -10.49 8.30 1.31
N ASP A 56 -11.69 8.32 0.75
CA ASP A 56 -12.70 7.28 1.02
C ASP A 56 -12.40 5.95 0.32
N ARG A 57 -11.49 5.96 -0.66
CA ARG A 57 -11.11 4.78 -1.45
C ARG A 57 -9.63 4.77 -1.78
N LEU A 58 -9.04 3.58 -1.79
CA LEU A 58 -7.67 3.31 -2.22
C LEU A 58 -7.67 2.18 -3.25
N TYR A 59 -6.63 2.13 -4.07
CA TYR A 59 -6.47 1.14 -5.11
C TYR A 59 -5.40 0.15 -4.70
N TRP A 60 -5.75 -1.14 -4.63
CA TRP A 60 -4.80 -2.24 -4.49
C TRP A 60 -4.68 -2.93 -5.86
N GLY A 61 -3.94 -2.29 -6.77
CA GLY A 61 -3.81 -2.75 -8.14
C GLY A 61 -5.14 -2.64 -8.85
N GLU A 62 -5.71 -3.77 -9.28
CA GLU A 62 -7.02 -3.78 -9.93
C GLU A 62 -8.19 -3.66 -8.95
N GLU A 63 -7.96 -3.91 -7.66
CA GLU A 63 -9.00 -3.84 -6.64
C GLU A 63 -9.16 -2.43 -6.08
N THR A 64 -10.41 -2.01 -5.88
CA THR A 64 -10.71 -0.74 -5.20
C THR A 64 -11.23 -1.04 -3.80
N ILE A 65 -10.47 -0.63 -2.79
CA ILE A 65 -10.82 -0.78 -1.38
C ILE A 65 -11.48 0.51 -0.90
N GLU A 66 -12.62 0.41 -0.25
CA GLU A 66 -13.30 1.54 0.38
C GLU A 66 -13.04 1.54 1.89
N ARG A 67 -12.86 2.74 2.48
CA ARG A 67 -12.58 2.92 3.91
C ARG A 67 -13.63 2.29 4.82
N LYS A 68 -14.85 2.10 4.33
CA LYS A 68 -15.97 1.48 5.07
C LYS A 68 -15.84 -0.04 5.22
N ASN A 69 -14.99 -0.68 4.41
CA ASN A 69 -14.82 -2.14 4.37
C ASN A 69 -13.54 -2.59 5.10
N VAL A 70 -12.96 -1.73 5.93
CA VAL A 70 -11.70 -1.95 6.66
C VAL A 70 -11.93 -1.87 8.16
#